data_AF-A0A8J8D5K3-F1
#
_entry.id   AF-A0A8J8D5K3-F1
#
_cell.length_a   1.000
_cell.length_b   1.000
_cell.length_c   1.000
_cell.angle_alpha   90.00
_cell.angle_beta   90.00
_cell.angle_gamma   90.00
#
_symmetry.space_group_name_H-M   'P 1'
#
loop_
_entity.id
_entity.type
_entity.pdbx_description
1 polymer ?
#
loop_
_entity_poly.entity_id
_entity_poly.type
_entity_poly.pdbx_seq_one_letter_code
_entity_poly.pdbx_strand_id
1 'polypeptide(L)'
;MVEPVMEELEFLVEILNRHPTDSLKKISESEGIDYYRLKRLYDKYYGKYLNVSALYNLRLIGLKSFVAFLSVPPDELMEVANRMATNPFIGYINPAFGFKNGLSLIIYVPADQTDKIDDFISRY
;
A
#
# COMPACT_ATOMS: atom_id res chain seq x y z
N MET A 1 1.99 -22.80 15.69
CA MET A 1 1.26 -22.28 14.50
C MET A 1 0.98 -23.48 13.62
N VAL A 2 -0.27 -23.69 13.20
CA VAL A 2 -0.57 -24.72 12.18
C VAL A 2 -0.08 -24.16 10.86
N GLU A 3 0.80 -24.88 10.17
CA GLU A 3 1.29 -24.46 8.86
C GLU A 3 0.12 -24.31 7.88
N PRO A 4 0.17 -23.32 6.97
CA PRO A 4 -0.86 -23.14 5.97
C PRO A 4 -0.88 -24.34 5.02
N VAL A 5 -2.07 -24.83 4.70
CA VAL A 5 -2.23 -25.86 3.67
C VAL A 5 -2.18 -25.13 2.32
N MET A 6 -1.09 -25.34 1.57
CA MET A 6 -0.82 -24.55 0.36
C MET A 6 -1.95 -24.64 -0.67
N GLU A 7 -2.51 -25.84 -0.88
CA GLU A 7 -3.63 -26.07 -1.80
C GLU A 7 -4.86 -25.23 -1.44
N GLU A 8 -5.15 -25.04 -0.15
CA GLU A 8 -6.27 -24.21 0.30
C GLU A 8 -6.04 -22.73 0.02
N LEU A 9 -4.80 -22.26 0.19
CA LEU A 9 -4.39 -20.89 -0.12
C LEU A 9 -4.45 -20.61 -1.61
N GLU A 10 -3.90 -21.51 -2.43
CA GLU A 10 -3.90 -21.39 -3.89
C GLU A 10 -5.34 -21.34 -4.42
N PHE A 11 -6.21 -22.24 -3.94
CA PHE A 11 -7.63 -22.22 -4.25
C PHE A 11 -8.28 -20.87 -3.91
N LEU A 12 -8.02 -20.36 -2.70
CA LEU A 12 -8.60 -19.09 -2.25
C LEU A 12 -8.10 -17.91 -3.09
N VAL A 13 -6.80 -17.86 -3.39
CA VAL A 13 -6.19 -16.82 -4.24
C VAL A 13 -6.81 -16.83 -5.63
N GLU A 14 -6.94 -18.01 -6.24
CA GLU A 14 -7.51 -18.15 -7.58
C GLU A 14 -8.94 -17.64 -7.63
N ILE A 15 -9.78 -18.05 -6.67
CA ILE A 15 -11.18 -17.63 -6.59
C ILE A 15 -11.31 -16.12 -6.40
N LEU A 16 -10.53 -15.53 -5.49
CA LEU A 16 -10.59 -14.09 -5.23
C LEU A 16 -10.07 -13.27 -6.42
N ASN A 17 -9.09 -13.77 -7.17
CA ASN A 17 -8.60 -13.11 -8.38
C ASN A 17 -9.60 -13.15 -9.53
N ARG A 18 -10.37 -14.24 -9.67
CA ARG A 18 -11.46 -14.32 -10.66
C ARG A 18 -12.64 -13.40 -10.30
N HIS A 19 -12.81 -13.10 -9.02
CA HIS A 19 -13.94 -12.33 -8.48
C HIS A 19 -13.48 -11.14 -7.61
N PRO A 20 -12.72 -10.19 -8.15
CA PRO A 20 -12.03 -9.16 -7.35
C PRO A 20 -12.98 -8.17 -6.67
N THR A 21 -14.23 -8.07 -7.15
CA THR A 21 -15.23 -7.11 -6.64
C THR A 21 -16.46 -7.78 -6.04
N ASP A 22 -16.53 -9.10 -6.05
CA ASP A 22 -17.72 -9.81 -5.59
C ASP A 22 -17.59 -10.21 -4.11
N SER A 23 -18.71 -10.16 -3.40
CA SER A 23 -18.77 -10.71 -2.04
C SER A 23 -18.61 -12.24 -2.06
N LEU A 24 -18.09 -12.83 -0.97
CA LEU A 24 -17.99 -14.30 -0.84
C LEU A 24 -19.32 -15.02 -1.08
N LYS A 25 -20.45 -14.40 -0.73
CA LYS A 25 -21.78 -14.94 -1.01
C LYS A 25 -22.04 -15.03 -2.51
N LYS A 26 -21.80 -13.94 -3.25
CA LYS A 26 -21.97 -13.92 -4.70
C LYS A 26 -21.04 -14.91 -5.40
N ILE A 27 -19.79 -15.02 -4.94
CA ILE A 27 -18.83 -16.03 -5.42
C ILE A 27 -19.36 -17.45 -5.19
N SER A 28 -19.87 -17.73 -3.99
CA SER A 28 -20.41 -19.05 -3.65
C SER A 28 -21.58 -19.45 -4.55
N GLU A 29 -22.45 -18.50 -4.89
CA GLU A 29 -23.59 -18.70 -5.79
C GLU A 29 -23.15 -18.90 -7.25
N SER A 30 -22.17 -18.13 -7.73
CA SER A 30 -21.71 -18.21 -9.12
C SER A 30 -20.84 -19.43 -9.43
N GLU A 31 -20.00 -19.84 -8.48
CA GLU A 31 -19.06 -20.96 -8.64
C GLU A 31 -19.64 -22.29 -8.14
N GLY A 32 -20.84 -22.28 -7.55
CA GLY A 32 -21.46 -23.48 -6.98
C GLY A 32 -20.70 -24.05 -5.77
N ILE A 33 -20.04 -23.19 -4.99
CA ILE A 33 -19.23 -23.56 -3.82
C ILE A 33 -20.08 -23.40 -2.56
N ASP A 34 -19.89 -24.28 -1.56
CA ASP A 34 -20.48 -24.07 -0.25
C ASP A 34 -19.96 -22.77 0.41
N TYR A 35 -20.88 -21.85 0.68
CA TYR A 35 -20.57 -20.55 1.27
C TYR A 35 -19.82 -20.67 2.60
N TYR A 36 -20.24 -21.60 3.48
CA TYR A 36 -19.63 -21.74 4.80
C TYR A 36 -18.20 -22.28 4.71
N ARG A 37 -17.92 -23.18 3.76
CA ARG A 37 -16.57 -23.64 3.43
C ARG A 37 -15.71 -22.49 2.93
N LEU A 38 -16.18 -21.71 1.96
CA LEU A 38 -15.44 -20.57 1.42
C LEU A 38 -15.16 -19.52 2.51
N LYS A 39 -16.17 -19.21 3.34
CA LYS A 39 -16.03 -18.29 4.47
C LYS A 39 -14.99 -18.77 5.48
N ARG A 40 -14.99 -20.06 5.85
CA ARG A 40 -13.98 -20.63 6.77
C ARG A 40 -12.56 -20.52 6.22
N LEU A 41 -12.37 -20.77 4.92
CA LEU A 41 -11.07 -20.61 4.27
C LEU A 41 -10.63 -19.14 4.29
N TYR A 42 -11.54 -18.23 3.91
CA TYR A 42 -11.26 -16.80 3.94
C TYR A 42 -10.87 -16.33 5.35
N ASP A 43 -11.68 -16.63 6.36
CA ASP A 43 -11.42 -16.24 7.76
C ASP A 43 -10.13 -16.86 8.31
N LYS A 44 -9.74 -18.05 7.83
CA LYS A 44 -8.51 -18.74 8.25
C LYS A 44 -7.25 -18.02 7.76
N TYR A 45 -7.27 -17.50 6.54
CA TYR A 45 -6.08 -16.99 5.85
C TYR A 45 -6.00 -15.47 5.71
N TYR A 46 -7.14 -14.79 5.65
CA TYR A 46 -7.21 -13.35 5.49
C TYR A 46 -6.54 -12.62 6.67
N GLY A 47 -5.77 -11.57 6.38
CA GLY A 47 -5.04 -10.78 7.37
C GLY A 47 -3.76 -11.44 7.92
N LYS A 48 -3.54 -12.74 7.65
CA LYS A 48 -2.36 -13.49 8.10
C LYS A 48 -1.45 -13.91 6.96
N TYR A 49 -2.03 -14.51 5.93
CA TYR A 49 -1.32 -15.07 4.78
C TYR A 49 -1.79 -14.44 3.46
N LEU A 50 -2.97 -13.82 3.45
CA LEU A 50 -3.55 -13.16 2.29
C LEU A 50 -4.19 -11.84 2.71
N ASN A 51 -4.03 -10.81 1.88
CA ASN A 51 -4.74 -9.54 2.02
C ASN A 51 -5.43 -9.21 0.70
N VAL A 52 -6.67 -8.73 0.81
CA VAL A 52 -7.43 -8.18 -0.33
C VAL A 52 -7.42 -6.67 -0.16
N SER A 53 -6.93 -5.96 -1.16
CA SER A 53 -6.82 -4.50 -1.12
C SER A 53 -7.34 -3.90 -2.41
N ALA A 54 -8.02 -2.76 -2.30
CA ALA A 54 -8.36 -1.96 -3.46
C ALA A 54 -7.12 -1.17 -3.89
N LEU A 55 -6.79 -1.22 -5.17
CA LEU A 55 -5.75 -0.40 -5.78
C LEU A 55 -6.42 0.70 -6.60
N TYR A 56 -6.13 1.95 -6.26
CA TYR A 56 -6.66 3.12 -6.97
C TYR A 56 -5.61 3.69 -7.90
N ASN A 57 -6.05 4.14 -9.07
CA ASN A 57 -5.22 4.97 -9.93
C ASN A 57 -5.19 6.39 -9.33
N LEU A 58 -4.05 6.77 -8.75
CA LEU A 58 -3.83 8.06 -8.11
C LEU A 58 -4.22 9.25 -9.00
N ARG A 59 -4.01 9.15 -10.31
CA ARG A 59 -4.37 10.22 -11.26
C ARG A 59 -5.87 10.44 -11.34
N LEU A 60 -6.65 9.36 -11.29
CA LEU A 60 -8.12 9.44 -11.39
C LEU A 60 -8.74 10.04 -10.12
N ILE A 61 -8.06 9.93 -8.98
CA ILE A 61 -8.49 10.54 -7.71
C ILE A 61 -7.88 11.93 -7.47
N GLY A 62 -7.29 12.54 -8.51
CA GLY A 62 -6.79 13.92 -8.45
C GLY A 62 -5.41 14.08 -7.81
N LEU A 63 -4.63 13.00 -7.64
CA LEU A 63 -3.28 13.06 -7.11
C LEU A 63 -2.22 12.93 -8.22
N LYS A 64 -1.08 13.58 -8.01
CA LYS A 64 0.15 13.41 -8.78
C LYS A 64 1.24 12.85 -7.88
N SER A 65 2.08 11.98 -8.43
CA SER A 65 3.25 11.43 -7.73
C SER A 65 4.51 12.17 -8.18
N PHE A 66 5.36 12.54 -7.22
CA PHE A 66 6.67 13.14 -7.47
C PHE A 66 7.74 12.37 -6.70
N VAL A 67 8.92 12.30 -7.30
CA VAL A 67 10.12 11.83 -6.62
C VAL A 67 10.92 13.05 -6.20
N ALA A 68 11.27 13.12 -4.92
CA ALA A 68 12.05 14.21 -4.37
C ALA A 68 13.27 13.67 -3.62
N PHE A 69 14.32 14.49 -3.58
CA PHE A 69 15.49 14.24 -2.76
C PHE A 69 15.63 15.41 -1.78
N LEU A 70 15.56 15.11 -0.48
CA LEU A 70 15.79 16.08 0.57
C LEU A 70 17.21 15.90 1.12
N SER A 71 18.03 16.94 1.03
CA SER A 71 19.36 16.94 1.64
C SER A 71 19.18 17.14 3.15
N VAL A 72 19.52 16.13 3.94
CA VAL A 72 19.38 16.15 5.41
C VAL A 72 20.72 15.79 6.03
N PRO A 73 21.16 16.50 7.08
CA PRO A 73 22.34 16.12 7.84
C PRO A 73 22.27 14.66 8.33
N PRO A 74 23.38 13.89 8.28
CA PRO A 74 23.35 12.47 8.65
C PRO A 74 22.83 12.17 10.06
N ASP A 75 23.05 13.09 11.00
CA ASP A 75 22.62 13.04 12.38
C ASP A 75 21.11 13.29 12.57
N GLU A 76 20.47 13.99 11.62
CA GLU A 76 19.04 14.32 11.66
C GLU A 76 18.18 13.37 10.80
N LEU A 77 18.79 12.51 9.99
CA LEU A 77 18.09 11.65 9.02
C LEU A 77 16.90 10.89 9.62
N MET A 78 17.10 10.25 10.78
CA MET A 78 16.06 9.45 11.42
C MET A 78 14.94 10.31 12.00
N GLU A 79 15.28 11.47 12.58
CA GLU A 79 14.29 12.39 13.13
C GLU A 79 13.40 12.95 12.01
N VAL A 80 14.01 13.45 10.95
CA VAL A 80 13.30 14.02 9.79
C VAL A 80 12.46 12.95 9.11
N ALA A 81 13.00 11.75 8.90
CA ALA A 81 12.25 10.62 8.32
C ALA A 81 11.02 10.25 9.17
N ASN A 82 11.16 10.20 10.50
CA ASN A 82 10.04 9.90 11.40
C ASN A 82 8.97 11.00 11.36
N ARG A 83 9.37 12.28 11.34
CA ARG A 83 8.44 13.40 11.18
C ARG A 83 7.71 13.32 9.84
N MET A 84 8.43 13.02 8.76
CA MET A 84 7.85 12.83 7.42
C MET A 84 6.89 11.64 7.35
N ALA A 85 7.19 10.53 8.04
CA ALA A 85 6.35 9.32 8.04
C ALA A 85 4.95 9.53 8.61
N THR A 86 4.76 10.57 9.43
CA THR A 86 3.42 10.95 9.94
C THR A 86 2.56 11.70 8.91
N ASN A 87 3.14 12.10 7.77
CA ASN A 87 2.43 12.85 6.75
C ASN A 87 1.79 11.91 5.72
N PRO A 88 0.46 11.94 5.53
CA PRO A 88 -0.25 11.04 4.61
C PRO A 88 0.10 11.27 3.13
N PHE A 89 0.68 12.43 2.78
CA PHE A 89 1.12 12.74 1.43
C PHE A 89 2.53 12.21 1.13
N ILE A 90 3.24 11.66 2.11
CA ILE A 90 4.53 11.00 1.92
C ILE A 90 4.29 9.49 1.84
N GLY A 91 4.39 8.96 0.62
CA GLY A 91 4.12 7.56 0.34
C GLY A 91 5.29 6.62 0.60
N TYR A 92 6.52 7.15 0.55
CA TYR A 92 7.73 6.38 0.73
C TYR A 92 8.88 7.28 1.17
N ILE A 93 9.71 6.75 2.06
CA ILE A 93 10.90 7.41 2.58
C ILE A 93 12.01 6.37 2.62
N ASN A 94 13.17 6.71 2.06
CA ASN A 94 14.35 5.89 2.18
C ASN A 94 15.59 6.75 2.37
N PRO A 95 16.43 6.47 3.39
CA PRO A 95 17.76 7.03 3.47
C PRO A 95 18.55 6.72 2.20
N ALA A 96 19.14 7.74 1.62
CA ALA A 96 19.97 7.63 0.42
C ALA A 96 21.37 8.14 0.76
N PHE A 97 22.35 7.26 0.61
CA PHE A 97 23.77 7.53 0.87
C PHE A 97 24.55 7.38 -0.43
N GLY A 98 25.36 8.37 -0.78
CA GLY A 98 26.08 8.39 -2.05
C GLY A 98 26.63 9.77 -2.40
N PHE A 99 26.45 10.23 -3.65
CA PHE A 99 26.89 11.56 -4.08
C PHE A 99 26.22 12.71 -3.31
N LYS A 100 25.00 12.46 -2.80
CA LYS A 100 24.31 13.30 -1.83
C LYS A 100 23.78 12.41 -0.71
N ASN A 101 23.92 12.85 0.54
CA ASN A 101 23.33 12.19 1.69
C ASN A 101 22.02 12.88 2.04
N GLY A 102 20.97 12.10 2.33
CA GLY A 102 19.65 12.65 2.54
C GLY A 102 18.55 11.60 2.49
N LEU A 103 17.33 12.04 2.18
CA LEU A 103 16.15 11.21 2.04
C LEU A 103 15.65 11.22 0.60
N SER A 104 15.47 10.02 0.04
CA SER A 104 14.71 9.80 -1.19
C SER A 104 13.24 9.60 -0.84
N LEU A 105 12.36 10.35 -1.49
CA LEU A 105 10.96 10.46 -1.13
C LEU A 105 10.07 10.21 -2.34
N ILE A 106 8.94 9.54 -2.12
CA ILE A 106 7.79 9.59 -3.03
C ILE A 106 6.70 10.38 -2.33
N ILE A 107 6.28 11.49 -2.95
CA ILE A 107 5.21 12.34 -2.45
C ILE A 107 4.00 12.29 -3.38
N TYR A 108 2.81 12.31 -2.80
CA TYR A 108 1.54 12.38 -3.50
C TYR A 108 0.90 13.74 -3.22
N VAL A 109 0.63 14.53 -4.26
CA VAL A 109 0.16 15.91 -4.11
C VAL A 109 -1.10 16.12 -4.93
N PRO A 110 -2.13 16.82 -4.41
CA PRO A 110 -3.28 17.24 -5.21
C PRO A 110 -2.84 17.94 -6.50
N ALA A 111 -3.49 17.59 -7.61
CA ALA A 111 -3.08 18.02 -8.94
C ALA A 111 -3.11 19.55 -9.14
N ASP A 112 -3.92 20.24 -8.34
CA ASP A 112 -4.15 21.67 -8.27
C ASP A 112 -3.26 22.41 -7.25
N GLN A 113 -2.41 21.69 -6.51
CA GLN A 113 -1.53 22.25 -5.46
C GLN A 113 -0.04 21.98 -5.71
N THR A 114 0.32 21.70 -6.97
CA THR A 114 1.72 21.39 -7.32
C THR A 114 2.68 22.55 -7.11
N ASP A 115 2.16 23.78 -7.10
CA ASP A 115 2.89 25.02 -6.79
C ASP A 115 3.35 25.10 -5.32
N LYS A 116 2.73 24.32 -4.42
CA LYS A 116 3.04 24.32 -2.98
C LYS A 116 4.05 23.26 -2.55
N ILE A 117 4.64 22.53 -3.49
CA ILE A 117 5.55 21.42 -3.19
C ILE A 117 6.80 21.90 -2.46
N ASP A 118 7.39 23.02 -2.90
CA ASP A 118 8.60 23.55 -2.28
C ASP A 118 8.33 24.00 -0.84
N ASP A 119 7.25 24.76 -0.62
CA ASP A 119 6.77 25.18 0.72
C ASP A 119 6.40 24.02 1.64
N PHE A 120 5.98 22.90 1.05
CA PHE A 120 5.66 21.68 1.77
C PHE A 120 6.94 20.98 2.26
N ILE A 121 7.89 20.78 1.35
CA ILE A 121 9.14 20.07 1.63
C ILE A 121 10.05 20.90 2.54
N SER A 122 10.05 22.23 2.44
CA SER A 122 10.92 23.13 3.23
C SER A 122 10.65 23.13 4.74
N ARG A 123 9.60 22.43 5.20
CA ARG A 123 9.25 22.29 6.62
C ARG A 123 10.03 21.17 7.32
N TYR A 124 10.81 20.42 6.55
CA TYR A 124 11.59 19.27 6.96
C TYR A 124 13.06 19.55 6.74
#